data_AF-A0A841YT70-F1
#
_entry.id   AF-A0A841YT70-F1
#
_cell.length_a   1.000
_cell.length_b   1.000
_cell.length_c   1.000
_cell.angle_alpha   90.00
_cell.angle_beta   90.00
_cell.angle_gamma   90.00
#
_symmetry.space_group_name_H-M   'P 1'
#
loop_
_entity.id
_entity.type
_entity.pdbx_description
1 polymer ?
#
loop_
_entity_poly.entity_id
_entity_poly.type
_entity_poly.pdbx_seq_one_letter_code
_entity_poly.pdbx_strand_id
1 'polypeptide(L)'
;MSAIFNKGDVITNNYFTGTAYLKMLVPGGQILLVTSGEGYYQEEGKPAQKLHAGDVVTIPANLKHWHGATKNSEFVHLAITTNP
;
A
#
# COMPACT_ATOMS: atom_id res chain seq x y z
N MET A 1 -9.63 -16.61 0.27
CA MET A 1 -9.42 -15.48 -0.67
C MET A 1 -7.95 -15.11 -0.62
N SER A 2 -7.25 -15.14 -1.76
CA SER A 2 -5.80 -14.94 -1.84
C SER A 2 -5.43 -13.46 -1.72
N ALA A 3 -4.47 -13.13 -0.86
CA ALA A 3 -3.84 -11.82 -0.85
C ALA A 3 -3.24 -11.51 -2.23
N ILE A 4 -3.32 -10.25 -2.67
CA ILE A 4 -2.72 -9.84 -3.96
C ILE A 4 -1.18 -9.87 -3.89
N PHE A 5 -0.62 -9.85 -2.67
CA PHE A 5 0.80 -9.83 -2.41
C PHE A 5 1.14 -10.80 -1.26
N ASN A 6 2.00 -11.79 -1.53
CA ASN A 6 2.50 -12.70 -0.50
C ASN A 6 3.71 -12.08 0.23
N LYS A 7 3.81 -12.31 1.54
CA LYS A 7 4.87 -11.76 2.40
C LYS A 7 6.24 -12.32 1.98
N GLY A 8 7.20 -11.45 1.70
CA GLY A 8 8.62 -11.81 1.55
C GLY A 8 9.11 -12.04 0.11
N ASP A 9 8.23 -11.97 -0.88
CA ASP A 9 8.62 -12.11 -2.29
C ASP A 9 8.95 -10.75 -2.91
N VAL A 10 10.03 -10.67 -3.70
CA VAL A 10 10.21 -9.58 -4.67
C VAL A 10 9.17 -9.78 -5.76
N ILE A 11 8.19 -8.87 -5.82
CA ILE A 11 7.06 -9.00 -6.73
C ILE A 11 7.52 -8.67 -8.16
N THR A 12 7.85 -9.70 -8.94
CA THR A 12 7.85 -9.63 -10.41
C THR A 12 6.55 -10.26 -10.89
N ASN A 13 5.49 -9.47 -11.06
CA ASN A 13 4.28 -9.96 -11.72
C ASN A 13 3.89 -9.03 -12.87
N ASN A 14 3.01 -9.52 -13.74
CA ASN A 14 2.52 -8.78 -14.92
C ASN A 14 1.71 -7.53 -14.55
N TYR A 15 1.65 -7.12 -13.27
CA TYR A 15 0.89 -6.00 -12.73
C TYR A 15 1.78 -4.85 -12.23
N PHE A 16 3.09 -4.83 -12.50
CA PHE A 16 3.93 -3.70 -12.09
C PHE A 16 4.99 -3.34 -13.13
N THR A 17 5.31 -2.05 -13.16
CA THR A 17 6.59 -1.55 -13.67
C THR A 17 7.27 -0.84 -12.48
N GLY A 18 8.32 -1.43 -11.88
CA GLY A 18 9.10 -0.83 -10.78
C GLY A 18 9.16 -1.64 -9.46
N THR A 19 9.89 -1.11 -8.47
CA THR A 19 10.14 -1.74 -7.14
C THR A 19 9.09 -1.29 -6.12
N ALA A 20 8.29 -2.22 -5.58
CA ALA A 20 7.43 -1.99 -4.42
C ALA A 20 8.16 -2.36 -3.13
N TYR A 21 8.18 -1.47 -2.13
CA TYR A 21 8.81 -1.72 -0.83
C TYR A 21 7.78 -2.15 0.21
N LEU A 22 7.96 -3.34 0.78
CA LEU A 22 7.17 -3.85 1.90
C LEU A 22 7.59 -3.15 3.20
N LYS A 23 6.76 -2.27 3.75
CA LYS A 23 6.96 -1.72 5.11
C LYS A 23 6.12 -2.53 6.10
N MET A 24 6.73 -3.57 6.68
CA MET A 24 6.00 -4.58 7.45
C MET A 24 5.30 -4.07 8.72
N LEU A 25 5.79 -2.98 9.35
CA LEU A 25 5.22 -2.39 10.57
C LEU A 25 5.60 -0.91 10.69
N VAL A 26 4.65 -0.08 11.15
CA VAL A 26 4.88 1.32 11.49
C VAL A 26 4.47 1.56 12.96
N PRO A 27 5.43 1.73 13.89
CA PRO A 27 5.14 1.79 15.33
C PRO A 27 4.17 2.89 15.76
N GLY A 28 4.25 4.09 15.16
CA GLY A 28 3.33 5.19 15.47
C GLY A 28 2.03 5.18 14.65
N GLY A 29 1.93 4.33 13.62
CA GLY A 29 0.90 4.43 12.59
C GLY A 29 1.34 5.25 11.37
N GLN A 30 0.46 5.33 10.36
CA GLN A 30 0.76 5.99 9.10
C GLN A 30 -0.50 6.58 8.47
N ILE A 31 -0.35 7.69 7.75
CA ILE A 31 -1.39 8.25 6.89
C ILE A 31 -0.87 8.24 5.46
N LEU A 32 -1.67 7.75 4.52
CA LEU A 32 -1.44 7.86 3.09
C LEU A 32 -2.41 8.90 2.52
N LEU A 33 -1.87 9.85 1.75
CA LEU A 33 -2.65 10.78 0.92
C LEU A 33 -2.28 10.54 -0.53
N VAL A 34 -3.23 10.05 -1.34
CA VAL A 34 -3.00 9.77 -2.75
C VAL A 34 -3.07 11.06 -3.55
N THR A 35 -2.03 11.35 -4.33
CA THR A 35 -1.91 12.59 -5.09
C THR A 35 -2.07 12.41 -6.59
N SER A 36 -1.76 11.22 -7.13
CA SER A 36 -1.98 10.88 -8.55
C SER A 36 -2.12 9.37 -8.76
N GLY A 37 -2.82 9.01 -9.83
CA GLY A 37 -2.90 7.65 -10.35
C GLY A 37 -3.84 6.73 -9.56
N GLU A 38 -3.62 5.42 -9.69
CA GLU A 38 -4.43 4.38 -9.07
C GLU A 38 -3.56 3.33 -8.38
N GLY A 39 -3.94 2.97 -7.17
CA GLY A 39 -3.23 1.97 -6.37
C GLY A 39 -4.16 1.02 -5.63
N TYR A 40 -3.54 0.11 -4.91
CA TYR A 40 -4.21 -0.72 -3.90
C TYR A 40 -3.57 -0.47 -2.54
N TYR A 41 -4.40 -0.54 -1.50
CA TYR A 41 -4.01 -0.70 -0.10
C TYR A 41 -4.64 -1.97 0.44
N GLN A 42 -3.93 -2.70 1.28
CA GLN A 42 -4.49 -3.89 1.92
C GLN A 42 -3.84 -4.13 3.28
N GLU A 43 -4.69 -4.51 4.22
CA GLU A 43 -4.30 -5.02 5.53
C GLU A 43 -4.20 -6.55 5.48
N GLU A 44 -3.35 -7.13 6.32
CA GLU A 44 -3.28 -8.59 6.45
C GLU A 44 -4.66 -9.18 6.77
N GLY A 45 -5.09 -10.17 5.97
CA GLY A 45 -6.36 -10.88 6.17
C GLY A 45 -7.61 -10.14 5.67
N LYS A 46 -7.50 -8.89 5.22
CA LYS A 46 -8.64 -8.13 4.65
C LYS A 46 -8.59 -8.09 3.12
N PRO A 47 -9.72 -7.83 2.45
CA PRO A 47 -9.73 -7.55 1.01
C PRO A 47 -8.89 -6.32 0.67
N ALA A 48 -8.31 -6.31 -0.54
CA ALA A 48 -7.64 -5.12 -1.05
C ALA A 48 -8.64 -4.00 -1.35
N GLN A 49 -8.31 -2.78 -0.96
CA GLN A 49 -9.04 -1.55 -1.26
C GLN A 49 -8.37 -0.84 -2.43
N LYS A 50 -9.14 -0.51 -3.46
CA LYS A 50 -8.66 0.32 -4.57
C LYS A 50 -8.62 1.79 -4.14
N LEU A 51 -7.57 2.51 -4.54
CA LEU A 51 -7.34 3.91 -4.21
C LEU A 51 -7.17 4.75 -5.48
N HIS A 52 -7.64 6.00 -5.41
CA HIS A 52 -7.56 7.03 -6.44
C HIS A 52 -7.01 8.33 -5.85
N ALA A 53 -6.59 9.26 -6.72
CA ALA A 53 -6.18 10.59 -6.29
C ALA A 53 -7.25 11.28 -5.42
N GLY A 54 -6.83 11.84 -4.28
CA GLY A 54 -7.69 12.43 -3.26
C GLY A 54 -8.06 11.47 -2.12
N ASP A 55 -7.87 10.16 -2.28
CA ASP A 55 -8.14 9.21 -1.20
C ASP A 55 -7.13 9.37 -0.05
N VAL A 56 -7.65 9.19 1.17
CA VAL A 56 -6.87 9.18 2.40
C VAL A 56 -7.04 7.84 3.11
N VAL A 57 -5.94 7.22 3.50
CA VAL A 57 -5.94 5.99 4.29
C VAL A 57 -5.23 6.25 5.62
N THR A 58 -5.93 6.02 6.72
CA THR A 58 -5.36 6.04 8.07
C THR A 58 -5.05 4.62 8.50
N ILE A 59 -3.79 4.41 8.89
CA ILE A 59 -3.24 3.10 9.23
C ILE A 59 -2.85 3.13 10.70
N PRO A 60 -3.57 2.41 11.57
CA PRO A 60 -3.22 2.27 12.97
C PRO A 60 -1.78 1.77 13.21
N ALA A 61 -1.25 2.12 14.37
CA ALA A 61 0.02 1.61 14.87
C ALA A 61 0.08 0.08 14.82
N ASN A 62 1.24 -0.44 14.42
CA ASN A 62 1.54 -1.89 14.38
C ASN A 62 0.62 -2.72 13.46
N LEU A 63 -0.21 -2.08 12.64
CA LEU A 63 -1.03 -2.78 11.66
C LEU A 63 -0.18 -3.20 10.46
N LYS A 64 -0.15 -4.50 10.18
CA LYS A 64 0.55 -5.02 9.01
C LYS A 64 -0.26 -4.75 7.75
N HIS A 65 0.34 -4.04 6.81
CA HIS A 65 -0.31 -3.59 5.58
C HIS A 65 0.70 -3.45 4.43
N TRP A 66 0.18 -3.26 3.23
CA TRP A 66 0.95 -2.91 2.04
C TRP A 66 0.13 -2.02 1.12
N HIS A 67 0.81 -1.26 0.29
CA HIS A 67 0.20 -0.44 -0.74
C HIS A 67 1.11 -0.32 -1.95
N GLY A 68 0.54 -0.07 -3.13
CA GLY A 68 1.30 0.03 -4.37
C GLY A 68 0.43 0.35 -5.57
N ALA A 69 1.07 0.55 -6.71
CA ALA A 69 0.40 0.86 -7.97
C ALA A 69 -0.52 -0.28 -8.46
N THR A 70 -1.46 0.04 -9.35
CA THR A 70 -2.10 -1.00 -10.16
C THR A 70 -1.23 -1.37 -11.36
N LYS A 71 -1.65 -2.40 -12.12
CA LYS A 71 -1.00 -2.84 -13.36
C LYS A 71 -0.82 -1.78 -14.42
N ASN A 72 -1.81 -0.92 -14.55
CA ASN A 72 -1.96 -0.05 -15.71
C ASN A 72 -1.87 1.43 -15.33
N SER A 73 -1.48 1.75 -14.09
CA SER A 73 -1.46 3.14 -13.60
C SER A 73 -0.24 3.37 -12.72
N GLU A 74 0.29 4.59 -12.76
CA GLU A 74 1.18 5.06 -11.71
C GLU A 74 0.43 5.18 -10.38
N PHE A 75 1.16 5.29 -9.27
CA PHE A 75 0.57 5.56 -7.97
C PHE A 75 1.50 6.43 -7.16
N VAL A 76 1.11 7.69 -7.00
CA VAL A 76 1.85 8.69 -6.25
C VAL A 76 1.06 9.04 -5.01
N HIS A 77 1.72 8.98 -3.86
CA HIS A 77 1.10 9.31 -2.58
C HIS A 77 2.14 9.87 -1.62
N LEU A 78 1.67 10.71 -0.70
CA LEU A 78 2.43 11.13 0.46
C LEU A 78 2.19 10.16 1.60
N ALA A 79 3.27 9.73 2.24
CA ALA A 79 3.23 8.81 3.37
C ALA A 79 3.75 9.53 4.62
N ILE A 80 2.84 9.84 5.55
CA ILE A 80 3.17 10.51 6.82
C ILE A 80 3.23 9.44 7.91
N THR A 81 4.43 9.17 8.41
CA THR A 81 4.64 8.26 9.55
C THR A 81 4.73 9.08 10.83
N THR A 82 3.90 8.74 11.81
CA THR A 82 3.99 9.27 13.16
C THR A 82 5.12 8.55 13.91
N ASN A 83 5.85 9.31 14.73
CA ASN A 83 6.78 8.71 15.67
C ASN A 83 5.99 7.92 16.74
N PRO A 84 6.56 6.82 17.26
CA PRO A 84 5.98 6.12 18.40
C PRO A 84 5.85 7.00 19.65
#